data_AF-A0A1V4SIG3-F1
#
_entry.id   AF-A0A1V4SIG3-F1
#
_cell.length_a   1.000
_cell.length_b   1.000
_cell.length_c   1.000
_cell.angle_alpha   90.00
_cell.angle_beta   90.00
_cell.angle_gamma   90.00
#
_symmetry.space_group_name_H-M   'P 1'
#
loop_
_entity.id
_entity.type
_entity.pdbx_description
1 polymer ?
#
loop_
_entity_poly.entity_id
_entity_poly.type
_entity_poly.pdbx_seq_one_letter_code
_entity_poly.pdbx_strand_id
1 'polypeptide(L)'
;MEFCNKCGSLKINGSCTNKKCDQHVKSMVELATTQQIEYIKELAEQLGEDISEVNFEVMSKSEAVDLIDDYLERLDDSEKKLAVGDALLDDDDDPDKDEDL
;
A
#
# COMPACT_ATOMS: atom_id res chain seq x y z
N MET A 1 -0.14 0.55 -43.06
CA MET A 1 0.27 -0.53 -42.14
C MET A 1 1.32 0.08 -41.21
N GLU A 2 1.02 0.22 -39.93
CA GLU A 2 1.92 0.86 -38.96
C GLU A 2 2.67 -0.19 -38.13
N PHE A 3 3.94 0.06 -37.85
CA PHE A 3 4.77 -0.82 -37.03
C PHE A 3 5.19 -0.09 -35.74
N CYS A 4 5.42 -0.86 -34.69
CA CYS A 4 5.90 -0.33 -33.42
C CYS A 4 7.36 0.09 -33.53
N ASN A 5 7.63 1.37 -33.26
CA ASN A 5 8.98 1.95 -33.31
C ASN A 5 9.93 1.37 -32.23
N LYS A 6 9.44 0.59 -31.28
CA LYS A 6 10.23 -0.05 -30.22
C LYS A 6 10.61 -1.50 -30.53
N CYS A 7 9.70 -2.30 -31.08
CA CYS A 7 9.93 -3.74 -31.29
C CYS A 7 9.72 -4.21 -32.73
N GLY A 8 9.42 -3.30 -33.67
CA GLY A 8 9.19 -3.62 -35.08
C GLY A 8 7.93 -4.43 -35.38
N SER A 9 7.12 -4.76 -34.37
CA SER A 9 5.90 -5.57 -34.54
C SER A 9 4.74 -4.72 -35.05
N LEU A 10 3.75 -5.34 -35.69
CA LEU A 10 2.58 -4.65 -36.26
C LEU A 10 1.82 -3.87 -35.17
N LYS A 11 1.33 -2.67 -35.49
CA LYS A 11 0.36 -1.94 -34.68
C LYS A 11 -1.05 -2.11 -35.26
N ILE A 12 -2.03 -2.37 -34.40
CA ILE A 12 -3.45 -2.41 -34.75
C ILE A 12 -4.16 -1.42 -33.83
N ASN A 13 -4.89 -0.46 -34.40
CA ASN A 13 -5.60 0.59 -33.66
C ASN A 13 -4.71 1.35 -32.64
N GLY A 14 -3.44 1.60 -32.99
CA GLY A 14 -2.48 2.28 -32.11
C GLY A 14 -1.76 1.37 -31.10
N SER A 15 -2.27 0.18 -30.82
CA SER A 15 -1.66 -0.80 -29.91
C SER A 15 -0.68 -1.73 -30.63
N CYS A 16 0.48 -1.95 -30.03
CA CYS A 16 1.44 -2.93 -30.54
C CYS A 16 0.88 -4.36 -30.39
N THR A 17 1.07 -5.23 -31.38
CA THR A 17 0.59 -6.63 -31.35
C THR A 17 1.52 -7.58 -30.59
N ASN A 18 2.76 -7.17 -30.34
CA ASN A 18 3.71 -7.98 -29.60
C ASN A 18 3.50 -7.79 -28.10
N LYS A 19 2.97 -8.82 -27.45
CA LYS A 19 2.68 -8.85 -26.01
C LYS A 19 3.91 -8.64 -25.12
N LYS A 20 5.10 -8.95 -25.63
CA LYS A 20 6.37 -8.75 -24.91
C LYS A 20 6.99 -7.37 -25.14
N CYS A 21 6.35 -6.50 -25.92
CA CYS A 21 6.87 -5.15 -26.16
C CYS A 21 6.59 -4.25 -24.95
N ASP A 22 7.59 -3.51 -24.47
CA ASP A 22 7.41 -2.55 -23.37
C ASP A 22 6.31 -1.52 -23.66
N GLN A 23 6.15 -1.11 -24.92
CA GLN A 23 5.07 -0.19 -25.31
C GLN A 23 3.69 -0.86 -25.21
N HIS A 24 3.60 -2.16 -25.49
CA HIS A 24 2.36 -2.92 -25.30
C HIS A 24 2.05 -3.07 -23.82
N VAL A 25 3.04 -3.50 -23.03
CA VAL A 25 2.90 -3.70 -21.58
C VAL A 25 2.51 -2.39 -20.89
N LYS A 26 3.22 -1.29 -21.16
CA LYS A 26 2.88 0.04 -20.60
C LYS A 26 1.49 0.51 -21.00
N SER A 27 1.01 0.19 -22.20
CA SER A 27 -0.36 0.52 -22.61
C SER A 27 -1.45 -0.26 -21.88
N MET A 28 -1.08 -1.38 -21.24
CA MET A 28 -1.98 -2.22 -20.44
C MET A 28 -1.89 -1.94 -18.94
N VAL A 29 -0.93 -1.12 -18.49
CA VAL A 29 -0.80 -0.76 -17.07
C VAL A 29 -1.86 0.29 -16.76
N GLU A 30 -2.85 -0.09 -15.97
CA GLU A 30 -3.77 0.87 -15.35
C GLU A 30 -2.99 1.68 -14.31
N LEU A 31 -3.04 3.00 -14.43
CA LEU A 31 -2.48 3.89 -13.42
C LEU A 31 -3.34 3.87 -12.15
N ALA A 32 -2.72 4.17 -11.01
CA ALA A 32 -3.41 4.35 -9.75
C ALA A 32 -4.50 5.43 -9.88
N THR A 33 -5.66 5.17 -9.32
CA THR A 33 -6.74 6.17 -9.32
C THR A 33 -6.43 7.28 -8.30
N THR A 34 -7.03 8.45 -8.48
CA THR A 34 -6.92 9.55 -7.51
C THR A 34 -7.33 9.11 -6.10
N GLN A 35 -8.37 8.29 -5.97
CA GLN A 35 -8.83 7.77 -4.69
C GLN A 35 -7.78 6.87 -4.02
N GLN A 36 -7.09 6.02 -4.78
CA GLN A 36 -6.01 5.19 -4.24
C GLN A 36 -4.84 6.06 -3.77
N ILE A 37 -4.47 7.08 -4.55
CA ILE A 37 -3.40 8.01 -4.20
C ILE A 37 -3.73 8.80 -2.94
N GLU A 38 -4.94 9.33 -2.82
CA GLU A 38 -5.40 10.03 -1.62
C GLU A 38 -5.36 9.11 -0.39
N TYR A 39 -5.82 7.87 -0.54
CA TYR A 39 -5.80 6.91 0.56
C TYR A 39 -4.37 6.56 1.02
N ILE A 40 -3.45 6.35 0.09
CA ILE A 40 -2.02 6.12 0.42
C ILE A 40 -1.45 7.31 1.20
N LYS A 41 -1.82 8.55 0.86
CA LYS A 41 -1.36 9.75 1.56
C LYS A 41 -1.88 9.81 2.99
N GLU A 42 -3.17 9.52 3.20
CA GLU A 42 -3.78 9.48 4.53
C GLU A 42 -3.12 8.41 5.41
N LEU A 43 -2.88 7.21 4.86
CA LEU A 43 -2.21 6.12 5.56
C LEU A 43 -0.75 6.48 5.91
N ALA A 44 -0.01 7.09 4.98
CA ALA A 44 1.35 7.55 5.23
C ALA A 44 1.40 8.63 6.32
N GLU A 45 0.44 9.57 6.33
CA GLU A 45 0.35 10.60 7.38
C GLU A 45 0.11 9.97 8.76
N GLN A 46 -0.76 8.96 8.84
CA GLN A 46 -1.00 8.22 10.09
C GLN A 46 0.23 7.46 10.58
N LEU A 47 1.00 6.88 9.66
CA LEU A 47 2.25 6.18 9.96
C LEU A 47 3.44 7.13 10.19
N GLY A 48 3.30 8.41 9.84
CA GLY A 48 4.42 9.37 9.83
C GLY A 48 5.48 9.06 8.76
N GLU A 49 5.09 8.41 7.66
CA GLU A 49 5.99 8.09 6.54
C GLU A 49 6.18 9.28 5.59
N ASP A 50 7.42 9.48 5.16
CA ASP A 50 7.75 10.49 4.16
C ASP A 50 7.52 9.93 2.75
N ILE A 51 6.49 10.45 2.09
CA ILE A 51 6.10 10.08 0.72
C ILE A 51 6.54 11.10 -0.33
N SER A 52 7.42 12.04 0.03
CA SER A 52 7.90 13.08 -0.89
C SER A 52 8.67 12.53 -2.10
N GLU A 53 9.27 11.34 -1.96
CA GLU A 53 9.98 10.63 -3.03
C GLU A 53 9.06 9.74 -3.89
N VAL A 54 7.79 9.55 -3.49
CA VAL A 54 6.85 8.68 -4.19
C VAL A 54 6.24 9.38 -5.40
N ASN A 55 6.46 8.82 -6.59
CA ASN A 55 5.89 9.36 -7.83
C ASN A 55 4.52 8.75 -8.15
N PHE A 56 3.47 9.37 -7.59
CA PHE A 56 2.08 8.97 -7.80
C PHE A 56 1.58 9.11 -9.24
N GLU A 57 2.21 9.95 -10.08
CA GLU A 57 1.77 10.17 -11.48
C GLU A 57 2.03 8.96 -12.38
N VAL A 58 3.04 8.16 -12.03
CA VAL A 58 3.46 6.99 -12.82
C VAL A 58 3.18 5.67 -12.10
N MET A 59 2.61 5.73 -10.90
CA MET A 59 2.27 4.58 -10.08
C MET A 59 1.17 3.76 -10.76
N SER A 60 1.40 2.46 -10.91
CA SER A 60 0.38 1.54 -11.37
C SER A 60 -0.63 1.22 -10.28
N LYS A 61 -1.83 0.80 -10.69
CA LYS A 61 -2.89 0.35 -9.79
C LYS A 61 -2.45 -0.82 -8.92
N SER A 62 -1.63 -1.74 -9.45
CA SER A 62 -1.07 -2.84 -8.68
C SER A 62 -0.11 -2.34 -7.60
N GLU A 63 0.83 -1.45 -7.94
CA GLU A 63 1.76 -0.86 -6.97
C GLU A 63 1.03 -0.08 -5.88
N ALA A 64 -0.06 0.62 -6.25
CA ALA A 64 -0.89 1.32 -5.28
C ALA A 64 -1.60 0.37 -4.31
N VAL A 65 -2.12 -0.78 -4.78
CA VAL A 65 -2.76 -1.77 -3.92
C VAL A 65 -1.74 -2.40 -2.98
N ASP A 66 -0.59 -2.82 -3.50
CA ASP A 66 0.48 -3.43 -2.70
C ASP A 66 0.94 -2.48 -1.58
N LEU A 67 1.08 -1.18 -1.88
CA LEU A 67 1.48 -0.17 -0.89
C LEU A 67 0.38 0.09 0.16
N ILE A 68 -0.89 0.07 -0.24
CA ILE A 68 -2.02 0.21 0.70
C ILE A 68 -2.03 -0.96 1.68
N ASP A 69 -1.90 -2.19 1.18
CA ASP A 69 -1.93 -3.39 2.01
C ASP A 69 -0.77 -3.37 3.02
N ASP A 70 0.44 -3.00 2.58
CA ASP A 70 1.62 -2.81 3.44
C ASP A 70 1.38 -1.78 4.56
N TYR A 71 0.78 -0.63 4.23
CA TYR A 71 0.52 0.41 5.24
C TYR A 71 -0.56 -0.01 6.23
N LEU A 72 -1.59 -0.72 5.79
CA LEU A 72 -2.63 -1.25 6.67
C LEU A 72 -2.08 -2.29 7.66
N GLU A 73 -1.18 -3.16 7.20
CA GLU A 73 -0.52 -4.13 8.09
C GLU A 73 0.32 -3.42 9.17
N ARG A 74 1.10 -2.40 8.79
CA ARG A 74 1.92 -1.62 9.73
C ARG A 74 1.07 -0.83 10.74
N LEU A 75 -0.08 -0.31 10.32
CA LEU A 75 -1.00 0.37 11.24
C LEU A 75 -1.57 -0.62 12.26
N ASP A 76 -2.04 -1.78 11.82
CA ASP A 76 -2.59 -2.82 12.69
C ASP A 76 -1.53 -3.33 13.70
N ASP A 77 -0.28 -3.49 13.28
CA ASP A 77 0.84 -3.82 14.19
C ASP A 77 1.16 -2.71 15.19
N SER A 78 1.04 -1.45 14.77
CA SER A 78 1.26 -0.29 15.64
C SER A 78 0.15 -0.16 16.69
N GLU A 79 -1.10 -0.41 16.30
CA GLU A 79 -2.26 -0.46 17.20
C GLU A 79 -2.17 -1.63 18.18
N LYS A 80 -1.79 -2.82 17.71
CA LYS A 80 -1.59 -4.00 18.56
C LYS A 80 -0.50 -3.79 19.62
N LYS A 81 0.60 -3.11 19.28
CA LYS A 81 1.65 -2.78 20.26
C LYS A 81 1.16 -1.83 21.35
N LEU A 82 0.28 -0.90 21.02
CA LEU A 82 -0.34 0.00 22.01
C LEU A 82 -1.34 -0.75 22.90
N ALA A 83 -2.12 -1.67 22.35
CA ALA A 83 -3.09 -2.47 23.12
C ALA A 83 -2.45 -3.44 24.13
N VAL A 84 -1.25 -3.98 23.85
CA VAL A 84 -0.53 -4.88 24.77
C VAL A 84 0.12 -4.11 25.94
N GLY A 85 0.41 -2.82 25.77
CA GLY A 85 1.01 -1.98 26.81
C GLY A 85 0.05 -1.53 27.92
N ASP A 86 -1.25 -1.50 27.64
CA ASP A 86 -2.28 -1.02 28.58
C ASP A 86 -2.91 -2.17 29.42
N ALA A 87 -2.80 -3.42 28.96
CA ALA A 87 -3.36 -4.59 29.63
C ALA A 87 -2.47 -5.19 30.75
N LEU A 88 -1.34 -4.55 31.09
CA LEU A 88 -0.40 -5.01 32.13
C LEU A 88 -0.40 -4.15 33.40
N LEU A 89 -1.35 -3.20 33.53
CA LEU A 89 -1.49 -2.33 34.70
C LEU A 89 -2.80 -2.54 35.48
N ASP A 90 -3.51 -3.65 35.24
CA ASP A 90 -4.76 -4.02 35.93
C ASP A 90 -4.67 -5.47 36.43
N ASP A 91 -3.82 -5.72 37.42
CA ASP A 91 -4.04 -6.81 38.37
C ASP A 91 -3.65 -6.27 39.76
N ASP A 92 -4.68 -5.77 40.44
CA ASP A 92 -4.71 -5.39 41.84
C ASP A 92 -4.00 -6.42 42.73
N ASP A 93 -2.78 -6.11 43.18
CA ASP A 93 -2.22 -6.69 44.40
C ASP A 93 -2.96 -6.03 45.59
N ASP A 94 -4.18 -6.50 45.85
CA ASP A 94 -4.88 -6.25 47.11
C ASP A 94 -4.41 -7.32 48.11
N PRO A 95 -3.51 -7.00 49.06
CA PRO A 95 -2.96 -7.98 49.98
C PRO A 95 -4.04 -8.39 50.98
N ASP A 96 -4.60 -9.58 50.76
CA ASP A 96 -5.27 -10.48 51.70
C ASP A 96 -5.33 -9.95 53.15
N LYS A 97 -6.46 -9.31 53.47
CA LYS A 97 -6.91 -9.10 54.85
C LYS A 97 -7.77 -10.29 55.27
N ASP A 98 -7.12 -11.39 55.61
CA ASP A 98 -7.71 -12.47 56.42
C ASP A 98 -7.26 -12.31 57.88
N GLU A 99 -7.95 -11.42 58.62
CA GLU A 99 -8.03 -11.49 60.09
C GLU A 99 -9.31 -12.27 60.45
N ASP A 100 -9.21 -13.60 60.59
CA ASP A 100 -10.14 -14.37 61.42
C ASP A 100 -9.52 -15.72 61.82
N LEU A 101 -8.86 -15.75 62.99
CA LEU A 101 -8.88 -16.84 64.00
C LEU A 101 -7.95 -16.55 65.20
#